data_AF-A0A9E4ZQL8-F1
#
_entry.id   AF-A0A9E4ZQL8-F1
#
_cell.length_a   1.000
_cell.length_b   1.000
_cell.length_c   1.000
_cell.angle_alpha   90.00
_cell.angle_beta   90.00
_cell.angle_gamma   90.00
#
_symmetry.space_group_name_H-M   'P 1'
#
loop_
_entity.id
_entity.type
_entity.pdbx_description
1 polymer ?
#
loop_
_entity_poly.entity_id
_entity_poly.type
_entity_poly.pdbx_seq_one_letter_code
_entity_poly.pdbx_strand_id
1 'polypeptide(L)'
;MEHEGQDTRILVGFIREDVVRADNIVVNGEFSIGLAVGDVIIVNGRGRIKLASGRECIITSEGGPIFIEALYCGVAVVVGGPHPVVVKYLKAGKTYTFKAIIRRLVSGEWVSSTQSSVGRASVNTVVFMDPHVYIIEVENLDRVVYGYEEPGVESSKYS
;
A
#
# COMPACT_ATOMS: atom_id res chain seq x y z
N MET A 1 7.78 31.06 19.32
CA MET A 1 7.36 29.65 19.12
C MET A 1 5.99 29.72 18.48
N GLU A 2 5.97 29.83 17.16
CA GLU A 2 4.74 29.80 16.39
C GLU A 2 4.27 28.35 16.32
N HIS A 3 3.02 28.11 16.68
CA HIS A 3 2.35 26.84 16.38
C HIS A 3 2.13 26.81 14.87
N GLU A 4 3.04 26.18 14.12
CA GLU A 4 2.79 25.77 12.73
C GLU A 4 1.63 24.78 12.76
N GLY A 5 0.44 25.24 12.38
CA GLY A 5 -0.71 24.39 12.18
C GLY A 5 -0.43 23.46 11.01
N GLN A 6 -0.46 22.15 11.26
CA GLN A 6 -0.29 21.13 10.21
C GLN A 6 -1.31 21.37 9.10
N ASP A 7 -0.83 21.62 7.88
CA ASP A 7 -1.69 21.87 6.73
C ASP A 7 -2.45 20.59 6.39
N THR A 8 -3.79 20.65 6.46
CA THR A 8 -4.65 19.48 6.28
C THR A 8 -5.66 19.73 5.19
N ARG A 9 -5.65 18.88 4.15
CA ARG A 9 -6.57 18.95 3.02
C ARG A 9 -7.48 17.72 3.01
N ILE A 10 -8.77 17.96 3.24
CA ILE A 10 -9.82 16.93 3.24
C ILE A 10 -10.67 17.08 1.98
N LEU A 11 -10.76 16.02 1.19
CA LEU A 11 -11.47 15.94 -0.08
C LEU A 11 -12.52 14.84 -0.01
N VAL A 12 -13.80 15.19 -0.14
CA VAL A 12 -14.92 14.24 0.00
C VAL A 12 -15.86 14.31 -1.21
N GLY A 13 -16.34 13.16 -1.69
CA GLY A 13 -17.33 13.07 -2.76
C GLY A 13 -16.71 12.71 -4.10
N PHE A 14 -17.02 13.48 -5.15
CA PHE A 14 -16.45 13.31 -6.49
C PHE A 14 -15.30 14.30 -6.70
N ILE A 15 -14.07 13.78 -6.80
CA ILE A 15 -12.85 14.58 -6.72
C ILE A 15 -12.07 14.46 -8.03
N ARG A 16 -11.76 15.60 -8.65
CA ARG A 16 -10.91 15.68 -9.85
C ARG A 16 -9.89 16.77 -9.64
N GLU A 17 -8.66 16.38 -9.35
CA GLU A 17 -7.58 17.29 -8.98
C GLU A 17 -6.31 16.89 -9.72
N ASP A 18 -5.67 17.84 -10.39
CA ASP A 18 -4.37 17.56 -10.99
C ASP A 18 -3.30 17.44 -9.91
N VAL A 19 -3.36 18.26 -8.86
CA VAL A 19 -2.39 18.30 -7.76
C VAL A 19 -3.08 18.52 -6.41
N VAL A 20 -2.79 17.64 -5.46
CA VAL A 20 -3.15 17.74 -4.05
C VAL A 20 -1.87 17.75 -3.23
N ARG A 21 -1.62 18.86 -2.54
CA ARG A 21 -0.47 19.04 -1.64
C ARG A 21 -0.95 19.61 -0.32
N ALA A 22 -0.55 18.98 0.77
CA ALA A 22 -0.75 19.38 2.17
C ALA A 22 0.13 18.46 3.05
N ASP A 23 0.35 18.77 4.32
CA ASP A 23 1.05 17.85 5.23
C ASP A 23 0.20 16.59 5.45
N ASN A 24 -1.10 16.76 5.65
CA ASN A 24 -2.07 15.68 5.78
C ASN A 24 -3.10 15.76 4.66
N ILE A 25 -3.21 14.70 3.87
CA ILE A 25 -4.19 14.57 2.79
C ILE A 25 -5.17 13.46 3.17
N VAL A 26 -6.47 13.77 3.16
CA VAL A 26 -7.54 12.78 3.33
C VAL A 26 -8.47 12.85 2.12
N VAL A 27 -8.60 11.74 1.41
CA VAL A 27 -9.47 11.59 0.24
C VAL A 27 -10.51 10.53 0.54
N ASN A 28 -11.80 10.88 0.44
CA ASN A 28 -12.90 9.96 0.62
C ASN A 28 -13.92 10.05 -0.52
N GLY A 29 -14.14 8.95 -1.25
CA GLY A 29 -15.17 8.87 -2.29
C GLY A 29 -14.63 8.43 -3.65
N GLU A 30 -15.15 9.03 -4.72
CA GLU A 30 -14.72 8.75 -6.09
C GLU A 30 -13.71 9.79 -6.57
N PHE A 31 -12.52 9.37 -6.97
CA PHE A 31 -11.42 10.31 -7.26
C PHE A 31 -10.65 10.02 -8.55
N SER A 32 -10.15 11.09 -9.16
CA SER A 32 -9.12 11.07 -10.18
C SER A 32 -8.08 12.13 -9.84
N ILE A 33 -6.94 11.70 -9.31
CA ILE A 33 -5.88 12.60 -8.85
C ILE A 33 -4.62 12.40 -9.69
N GLY A 34 -4.06 13.48 -10.21
CA GLY A 34 -2.77 13.45 -10.88
C GLY A 34 -1.63 13.18 -9.88
N LEU A 35 -1.43 14.10 -8.95
CA LEU A 35 -0.34 14.06 -7.98
C LEU A 35 -0.88 14.32 -6.56
N ALA A 36 -0.60 13.41 -5.62
CA ALA A 36 -0.84 13.61 -4.20
C ALA A 36 0.50 13.59 -3.44
N VAL A 37 0.85 14.68 -2.76
CA VAL A 37 2.12 14.80 -2.00
C VAL A 37 1.86 15.38 -0.63
N GLY A 38 2.22 14.63 0.41
CA GLY A 38 2.10 15.05 1.80
C GLY A 38 2.86 14.14 2.74
N ASP A 39 2.94 14.47 4.02
CA ASP A 39 3.54 13.59 5.02
C ASP A 39 2.65 12.37 5.28
N VAL A 40 1.35 12.59 5.41
CA VAL A 40 0.34 11.55 5.61
C VAL A 40 -0.69 11.62 4.49
N ILE A 41 -0.88 10.51 3.77
CA ILE A 41 -1.88 10.39 2.71
C ILE A 41 -2.84 9.26 3.07
N ILE A 42 -4.11 9.60 3.30
CA ILE A 42 -5.18 8.65 3.54
C ILE A 42 -6.15 8.72 2.36
N VAL A 43 -6.41 7.58 1.74
CA VAL A 43 -7.33 7.47 0.61
C VAL A 43 -8.29 6.33 0.89
N ASN A 44 -9.58 6.65 0.94
CA ASN A 44 -10.66 5.67 1.03
C ASN A 44 -11.67 5.85 -0.11
N GLY A 45 -12.04 4.77 -0.80
CA GLY A 45 -13.08 4.80 -1.83
C GLY A 45 -12.68 4.12 -3.13
N ARG A 46 -12.93 4.76 -4.27
CA ARG A 46 -12.66 4.21 -5.61
C ARG A 46 -12.10 5.25 -6.54
N GLY A 47 -11.24 4.85 -7.47
CA GLY A 47 -10.73 5.80 -8.45
C GLY A 47 -9.30 5.56 -8.89
N ARG A 48 -8.64 6.62 -9.34
CA ARG A 48 -7.26 6.57 -9.83
C ARG A 48 -6.40 7.66 -9.22
N ILE A 49 -5.15 7.30 -8.91
CA ILE A 49 -4.09 8.25 -8.56
C ILE A 49 -2.90 7.96 -9.46
N LYS A 50 -2.42 8.95 -10.21
CA LYS A 50 -1.24 8.74 -11.06
C LYS A 50 0.03 8.64 -10.20
N LEU A 51 0.24 9.55 -9.26
CA LEU A 51 1.36 9.46 -8.30
C LEU A 51 0.93 9.88 -6.91
N ALA A 52 1.25 9.06 -5.90
CA ALA A 52 1.16 9.43 -4.49
C ALA A 52 2.52 9.29 -3.82
N SER A 53 2.93 10.30 -3.05
CA SER A 53 4.19 10.25 -2.30
C SER A 53 4.07 10.87 -0.92
N GLY A 54 4.52 10.15 0.10
CA GLY A 54 4.53 10.67 1.46
C GLY A 54 5.36 9.87 2.45
N ARG A 55 5.33 10.25 3.73
CA ARG A 55 5.97 9.45 4.77
C ARG A 55 5.10 8.24 5.11
N GLU A 56 3.79 8.44 5.22
CA GLU A 56 2.80 7.39 5.49
C GLU A 56 1.67 7.45 4.46
N CYS A 57 1.36 6.31 3.86
CA CYS A 57 0.28 6.21 2.88
C CYS A 57 -0.65 5.07 3.27
N ILE A 58 -1.92 5.39 3.51
CA ILE A 58 -2.97 4.43 3.86
C ILE A 58 -4.02 4.46 2.74
N ILE A 59 -4.10 3.37 1.99
CA ILE A 59 -4.97 3.25 0.82
C ILE A 59 -5.97 2.12 1.06
N THR A 60 -7.25 2.46 1.14
CA THR A 60 -8.34 1.54 1.36
C THR A 60 -9.38 1.63 0.25
N SER A 61 -9.74 0.52 -0.38
CA SER A 61 -10.78 0.54 -1.40
C SER A 61 -12.17 0.29 -0.82
N GLU A 62 -13.13 1.13 -1.20
CA GLU A 62 -14.54 1.03 -0.83
C GLU A 62 -15.44 1.40 -2.02
N GLY A 63 -16.47 0.59 -2.28
CA GLY A 63 -17.43 0.84 -3.38
C GLY A 63 -16.87 0.68 -4.81
N GLY A 64 -15.59 0.36 -4.98
CA GLY A 64 -14.94 0.07 -6.25
C GLY A 64 -13.42 -0.10 -6.11
N PRO A 65 -12.71 -0.49 -7.18
CA PRO A 65 -11.25 -0.61 -7.15
C PRO A 65 -10.55 0.76 -7.10
N ILE A 66 -9.35 0.77 -6.52
CA ILE A 66 -8.42 1.91 -6.60
C ILE A 66 -7.25 1.49 -7.48
N PHE A 67 -6.85 2.35 -8.42
CA PHE A 67 -5.66 2.15 -9.24
C PHE A 67 -4.64 3.25 -8.96
N ILE A 68 -3.41 2.86 -8.63
CA ILE A 68 -2.29 3.78 -8.41
C ILE A 68 -1.16 3.43 -9.38
N GLU A 69 -0.71 4.39 -10.20
CA GLU A 69 0.41 4.10 -11.11
C GLU A 69 1.75 4.05 -10.37
N ALA A 70 1.99 4.99 -9.44
CA ALA A 70 3.18 5.00 -8.62
C ALA A 70 2.89 5.44 -7.17
N LEU A 71 3.37 4.66 -6.21
CA LEU A 71 3.24 4.91 -4.77
C LEU A 71 4.63 4.90 -4.12
N TYR A 72 5.03 6.04 -3.54
CA TYR A 72 6.34 6.24 -2.92
C TYR A 72 6.19 6.66 -1.47
N CYS A 73 6.37 5.73 -0.53
CA CYS A 73 6.06 5.99 0.88
C CYS A 73 7.17 5.55 1.83
N GLY A 74 7.30 6.17 3.01
CA GLY A 74 8.09 5.57 4.09
C GLY A 74 7.44 4.27 4.56
N VAL A 75 6.14 4.35 4.85
CA VAL A 75 5.26 3.23 5.18
C VAL A 75 4.05 3.24 4.23
N ALA A 76 3.74 2.10 3.63
CA ALA A 76 2.56 1.92 2.79
C ALA A 76 1.63 0.85 3.39
N VAL A 77 0.38 1.19 3.64
CA VAL A 77 -0.70 0.28 4.05
C VAL A 77 -1.71 0.24 2.91
N VAL A 78 -1.84 -0.92 2.26
CA VAL A 78 -2.64 -1.09 1.04
C VAL A 78 -3.66 -2.20 1.28
N VAL A 79 -4.92 -1.81 1.45
CA VAL A 79 -5.99 -2.70 1.90
C VAL A 79 -7.16 -2.66 0.91
N GLY A 80 -7.38 -3.79 0.24
CA GLY A 80 -8.58 -4.02 -0.54
C GLY A 80 -9.77 -4.37 0.35
N GLY A 81 -10.91 -3.71 0.14
CA GLY A 81 -12.20 -4.10 0.73
C GLY A 81 -12.87 -5.25 -0.05
N PRO A 82 -14.09 -5.06 -0.56
CA PRO A 82 -14.71 -5.96 -1.54
C PRO A 82 -13.99 -5.94 -2.91
N HIS A 83 -13.29 -4.86 -3.23
CA HIS A 83 -12.56 -4.66 -4.47
C HIS A 83 -11.06 -4.51 -4.19
N PRO A 84 -10.17 -4.86 -5.11
CA PRO A 84 -8.73 -4.76 -4.85
C PRO A 84 -8.25 -3.30 -4.91
N VAL A 85 -7.12 -3.06 -4.24
CA VAL A 85 -6.24 -1.92 -4.58
C VAL A 85 -5.15 -2.42 -5.52
N VAL A 86 -5.02 -1.77 -6.68
CA VAL A 86 -4.07 -2.13 -7.72
C VAL A 86 -2.99 -1.07 -7.80
N VAL A 87 -1.72 -1.44 -7.58
CA VAL A 87 -0.57 -0.54 -7.63
C VAL A 87 0.41 -1.01 -8.69
N LYS A 88 0.69 -0.18 -9.70
CA LYS A 88 1.63 -0.57 -10.77
C LYS A 88 3.08 -0.55 -10.28
N TYR A 89 3.46 0.43 -9.48
CA TYR A 89 4.78 0.51 -8.87
C TYR A 89 4.67 1.01 -7.43
N LEU A 90 5.10 0.18 -6.46
CA LEU A 90 5.14 0.52 -5.04
C LEU A 90 6.58 0.48 -4.57
N LYS A 91 7.09 1.61 -4.07
CA LYS A 91 8.36 1.68 -3.37
C LYS A 91 8.14 2.21 -1.95
N ALA A 92 8.47 1.40 -0.95
CA ALA A 92 8.40 1.86 0.44
C ALA A 92 9.52 1.32 1.34
N GLY A 93 9.68 1.90 2.53
CA GLY A 93 10.52 1.30 3.57
C GLY A 93 9.83 0.07 4.16
N LYS A 94 8.55 0.21 4.48
CA LYS A 94 7.67 -0.88 4.94
C LYS A 94 6.37 -0.91 4.15
N THR A 95 5.91 -2.11 3.83
CA THR A 95 4.69 -2.33 3.05
C THR A 95 3.80 -3.34 3.76
N TYR A 96 2.51 -3.02 3.95
CA TYR A 96 1.48 -3.90 4.49
C TYR A 96 0.40 -4.09 3.44
N THR A 97 0.09 -5.33 3.08
CA THR A 97 -0.90 -5.63 2.03
C THR A 97 -1.98 -6.59 2.48
N PHE A 98 -3.22 -6.29 2.11
CA PHE A 98 -4.37 -7.19 2.19
C PHE A 98 -5.21 -6.96 0.94
N LYS A 99 -5.57 -8.01 0.19
CA LYS A 99 -6.32 -7.90 -1.08
C LYS A 99 -5.74 -6.85 -2.06
N ALA A 100 -4.42 -6.80 -2.17
CA ALA A 100 -3.70 -5.86 -3.02
C ALA A 100 -3.07 -6.55 -4.23
N ILE A 101 -3.13 -5.92 -5.40
CA ILE A 101 -2.46 -6.39 -6.61
C ILE A 101 -1.34 -5.40 -6.95
N ILE A 102 -0.09 -5.81 -6.78
CA ILE A 102 1.07 -4.95 -7.01
C ILE A 102 1.89 -5.48 -8.17
N ARG A 103 2.05 -4.71 -9.26
CA ARG A 103 2.83 -5.19 -10.40
C ARG A 103 4.33 -5.23 -10.10
N ARG A 104 4.86 -4.21 -9.44
CA ARG A 104 6.26 -4.17 -8.99
C ARG A 104 6.35 -3.58 -7.58
N LEU A 105 6.95 -4.33 -6.67
CA LEU A 105 7.14 -3.99 -5.27
C LEU A 105 8.64 -3.86 -4.97
N VAL A 106 9.02 -2.73 -4.37
CA VAL A 106 10.33 -2.52 -3.77
C VAL A 106 10.12 -2.13 -2.31
N SER A 107 10.53 -2.98 -1.37
CA SER A 107 10.32 -2.71 0.07
C SER A 107 11.49 -3.16 0.94
N GLY A 108 11.77 -2.47 2.03
CA GLY A 108 12.67 -3.03 3.05
C GLY A 108 12.01 -4.23 3.73
N GLU A 109 10.81 -4.01 4.25
CA GLU A 109 9.97 -5.04 4.87
C GLU A 109 8.61 -5.09 4.16
N TRP A 110 8.11 -6.28 3.88
CA TRP A 110 6.77 -6.49 3.33
C TRP A 110 6.00 -7.51 4.16
N VAL A 111 4.93 -7.06 4.80
CA VAL A 111 3.98 -7.94 5.49
C VAL A 111 2.77 -8.12 4.59
N SER A 112 2.51 -9.34 4.18
CA SER A 112 1.39 -9.68 3.32
C SER A 112 0.37 -10.56 4.02
N SER A 113 -0.89 -10.20 3.88
CA SER A 113 -2.04 -11.00 4.29
C SER A 113 -2.86 -11.42 3.06
N THR A 114 -3.98 -12.09 3.31
CA THR A 114 -4.84 -12.81 2.36
C THR A 114 -5.05 -12.07 1.04
N GLN A 115 -5.06 -12.83 -0.06
CA GLN A 115 -5.44 -12.39 -1.41
C GLN A 115 -4.59 -11.24 -1.98
N SER A 116 -3.34 -11.13 -1.55
CA SER A 116 -2.39 -10.19 -2.15
C SER A 116 -1.55 -10.88 -3.23
N SER A 117 -1.29 -10.20 -4.34
CA SER A 117 -0.42 -10.69 -5.40
C SER A 117 0.61 -9.65 -5.82
N VAL A 118 1.84 -10.12 -6.08
CA VAL A 118 2.95 -9.30 -6.53
C VAL A 118 3.53 -9.87 -7.82
N GLY A 119 3.53 -9.07 -8.89
CA GLY A 119 4.15 -9.47 -10.15
C GLY A 119 5.66 -9.62 -10.02
N ARG A 120 6.32 -8.63 -9.42
CA ARG A 120 7.76 -8.64 -9.21
C ARG A 120 8.13 -8.01 -7.89
N ALA A 121 8.87 -8.73 -7.06
CA ALA A 121 9.26 -8.30 -5.72
C ALA A 121 10.79 -8.13 -5.59
N SER A 122 11.21 -6.98 -5.07
CA SER A 122 12.55 -6.74 -4.53
C SER A 122 12.36 -6.31 -3.08
N VAL A 123 12.46 -7.26 -2.15
CA VAL A 123 12.17 -7.04 -0.73
C VAL A 123 13.28 -7.61 0.13
N ASN A 124 13.69 -6.95 1.22
CA ASN A 124 14.72 -7.56 2.09
C ASN A 124 14.08 -8.61 3.00
N THR A 125 12.96 -8.28 3.63
CA THR A 125 12.20 -9.23 4.47
C THR A 125 10.75 -9.30 4.02
N VAL A 126 10.22 -10.51 3.86
CA VAL A 126 8.79 -10.76 3.68
C VAL A 126 8.22 -11.55 4.85
N VAL A 127 7.03 -11.15 5.31
CA VAL A 127 6.24 -11.86 6.32
C VAL A 127 4.91 -12.24 5.69
N PHE A 128 4.65 -13.54 5.53
CA PHE A 128 3.36 -14.03 5.06
C PHE A 128 2.47 -14.38 6.24
N MET A 129 1.34 -13.69 6.36
CA MET A 129 0.32 -13.93 7.39
C MET A 129 -0.78 -14.88 6.91
N ASP A 130 -0.79 -15.24 5.62
CA ASP A 130 -1.77 -16.11 4.98
C ASP A 130 -1.10 -16.88 3.82
N PRO A 131 -1.43 -18.16 3.58
CA PRO A 131 -0.82 -18.95 2.51
C PRO A 131 -1.27 -18.53 1.10
N HIS A 132 -2.33 -17.74 0.95
CA HIS A 132 -2.89 -17.28 -0.34
C HIS A 132 -2.28 -15.96 -0.80
N VAL A 133 -0.95 -15.84 -0.66
CA VAL A 133 -0.16 -14.73 -1.21
C VAL A 133 0.65 -15.25 -2.38
N TYR A 134 0.66 -14.51 -3.49
CA TYR A 134 1.32 -14.95 -4.71
C TYR A 134 2.39 -13.98 -5.18
N ILE A 135 3.57 -14.49 -5.52
CA ILE A 135 4.67 -13.73 -6.13
C ILE A 135 5.06 -14.41 -7.43
N ILE A 136 5.08 -13.68 -8.55
CA ILE A 136 5.46 -14.25 -9.86
C ILE A 136 6.99 -14.27 -10.01
N GLU A 137 7.64 -13.13 -9.76
CA GLU A 137 9.08 -12.96 -9.92
C GLU A 137 9.70 -12.35 -8.65
N VAL A 138 10.86 -12.86 -8.24
CA VAL A 138 11.66 -12.33 -7.13
C VAL A 138 12.99 -11.81 -7.69
N GLU A 139 13.22 -10.50 -7.58
CA GLU A 139 14.50 -9.84 -7.90
C GLU A 139 15.46 -9.88 -6.70
N ASN A 140 14.96 -9.61 -5.50
CA ASN A 140 15.72 -9.71 -4.24
C ASN A 140 14.81 -10.20 -3.11
N LEU A 141 15.32 -11.09 -2.26
CA LEU A 141 14.63 -11.62 -1.08
C LEU A 141 15.64 -12.20 -0.08
N ASP A 142 15.90 -11.49 1.02
CA ASP A 142 16.92 -11.92 2.00
C ASP A 142 16.32 -12.87 3.05
N ARG A 143 15.10 -12.57 3.53
CA ARG A 143 14.44 -13.32 4.61
C ARG A 143 12.95 -13.52 4.36
N VAL A 144 12.47 -14.74 4.62
CA VAL A 144 11.05 -15.10 4.63
C VAL A 144 10.62 -15.53 6.03
N VAL A 145 9.49 -15.02 6.49
CA VAL A 145 8.84 -15.41 7.75
C VAL A 145 7.40 -15.80 7.47
N TYR A 146 6.97 -16.93 8.03
CA TYR A 146 5.58 -17.36 7.98
C TYR A 146 4.95 -17.09 9.35
N GLY A 147 3.96 -16.20 9.37
CA GLY A 147 3.20 -15.81 10.57
C GLY A 147 1.95 -16.65 10.80
N TYR A 148 1.77 -17.74 10.03
CA TYR A 148 0.70 -18.71 10.18
C TYR A 148 1.27 -20.10 10.47
N GLU A 149 0.49 -20.94 11.14
CA GLU A 149 0.81 -22.35 11.33
C GLU A 149 0.32 -23.13 10.11
N GLU A 150 1.21 -23.86 9.45
CA GLU A 150 0.79 -24.84 8.44
C GLU A 150 0.20 -26.06 9.16
N PRO A 151 -1.03 -26.48 8.83
CA PRO A 151 -1.57 -27.70 9.40
C PRO A 151 -0.69 -28.90 9.01
N GLY A 152 0.03 -29.46 9.99
CA GLY A 152 0.88 -30.63 9.83
C GLY A 152 2.40 -30.39 9.84
N VAL A 153 2.86 -29.14 10.02
CA VAL A 153 4.29 -28.84 10.19
C VAL A 153 4.54 -28.43 11.64
N GLU A 154 5.13 -29.32 12.43
CA GLU A 154 5.68 -28.91 13.73
C GLU A 154 6.73 -27.82 13.50
N SER A 155 6.57 -26.70 14.19
CA SER A 155 7.43 -25.52 14.12
C SER A 155 8.83 -25.85 14.61
N SER A 156 9.64 -26.44 13.73
CA SER A 156 11.07 -26.57 13.96
C SER A 156 11.70 -25.18 13.88
N LYS A 157 12.22 -24.78 15.04
CA LYS A 157 12.99 -23.56 15.29
C LYS A 157 14.10 -23.42 14.25
N TYR A 158 14.02 -22.39 13.41
CA TYR A 158 15.21 -21.81 12.78
C TYR A 158 15.48 -20.50 13.50
N SER A 159 16.42 -20.60 14.44
CA SER A 159 17.00 -19.51 15.24
C SER A 159 18.11 -18.84 14.45
#